data_AF-A0A7Z7B688-F1
#
_entry.id   AF-A0A7Z7B688-F1
#
_cell.length_a   1.000
_cell.length_b   1.000
_cell.length_c   1.000
_cell.angle_alpha   90.00
_cell.angle_beta   90.00
_cell.angle_gamma   90.00
#
_symmetry.space_group_name_H-M   'P 1'
#
loop_
_entity.id
_entity.type
_entity.pdbx_description
1 polymer ?
#
loop_
_entity_poly.entity_id
_entity_poly.type
_entity_poly.pdbx_seq_one_letter_code
_entity_poly.pdbx_strand_id
1 'polypeptide(L)'
;MKWFDRMTVWKKLLIAFATVIGFGVAVGVAGLSALASMHGITEEISSRHMDGLYWMEEANRYKIDTDLDAANLGYAPDDAARQKLKDDIVASLKHMHDAYARYRETIAGDGGQSLYDDVLRKTGTWEAIVHQQIGLQPIPAGIDNAELVRRAIAASEALRDKIVALIDYRRQQANVAQHEASAEYASMRVVLSLLVLASMVVGAGFAWLIARRLTRQLGGEPDYAAQIASRIAAGDLGVRVDTKPGDTASLLHALANMRGQLAAIVGKISESSESILLASSEIAQGNIDLSQRTEEQAASLEETASSMEQLTATVRQNADNAQQAGGVAAGASEVAVRGSGLVGDVVETMRELAAGSKRMTDIIGVIESIAFQTNILALNAAVEAARAGEQGRGFAVVAGEVRALAQRSAVSAKEIKELIESSTSRVDSGAVLAERAGRTMTEVTQAVQRMTDIMGEISAASSEQSTGIEQVNRAVAQMDEVTQQNAALVEQAAAAAGAMADQARHLKTTVAVFSL
;
A
#
# COMPACT_ATOMS: atom_id res chain seq x y z
N MET A 1 10.62 38.82 23.45
CA MET A 1 11.63 37.77 23.75
C MET A 1 11.65 36.69 22.67
N LYS A 2 12.37 36.89 21.54
CA LYS A 2 12.46 35.87 20.46
C LYS A 2 13.23 34.61 20.88
N TRP A 3 14.12 34.74 21.87
CA TRP A 3 14.89 33.62 22.44
C TRP A 3 14.02 32.63 23.22
N PHE A 4 13.11 33.13 24.07
CA PHE A 4 12.17 32.30 24.83
C PHE A 4 11.23 31.52 23.90
N ASP A 5 10.85 32.10 22.76
CA ASP A 5 9.93 31.47 21.82
C ASP A 5 10.48 30.19 21.19
N ARG A 6 11.81 30.14 20.95
CA ARG A 6 12.49 28.97 20.37
C ARG A 6 12.78 27.86 21.38
N MET A 7 12.52 28.07 22.67
CA MET A 7 12.77 27.06 23.70
C MET A 7 11.66 26.01 23.72
N THR A 8 12.06 24.73 23.87
CA THR A 8 11.16 23.61 24.17
C THR A 8 10.35 23.88 25.44
N VAL A 9 9.13 23.34 25.54
CA VAL A 9 8.26 23.47 26.73
C VAL A 9 9.01 23.09 28.02
N TRP A 10 9.80 22.02 27.99
CA TRP A 10 10.65 21.59 29.09
C TRP A 10 11.58 22.69 29.63
N LYS A 11 12.36 23.32 28.76
CA LYS A 11 13.28 24.42 29.13
C LYS A 11 12.53 25.64 29.69
N LYS A 12 11.33 25.93 29.21
CA LYS A 12 10.48 27.03 29.71
C LYS A 12 10.01 26.75 31.14
N LEU A 13 9.56 25.53 31.41
CA LEU A 13 9.18 25.09 32.75
C LEU A 13 10.36 25.13 33.71
N LEU A 14 11.53 24.63 33.30
CA LEU A 14 12.73 24.66 34.13
C LEU A 14 13.14 26.08 34.55
N ILE A 15 13.11 27.05 33.63
CA ILE A 15 13.43 28.45 33.95
C ILE A 15 12.39 29.03 34.93
N ALA A 16 11.10 28.78 34.71
CA ALA A 16 10.05 29.27 35.60
C ALA A 16 10.21 28.69 37.02
N PHE A 17 10.41 27.38 37.15
CA PHE A 17 10.62 26.72 38.44
C PHE A 17 11.92 27.16 39.11
N ALA A 18 13.03 27.23 38.37
CA ALA A 18 14.32 27.70 38.91
C ALA A 18 14.22 29.13 39.45
N THR A 19 13.46 30.00 38.78
CA THR A 19 13.24 31.38 39.24
C THR A 19 12.45 31.40 40.56
N VAL A 20 11.34 30.65 40.65
CA VAL A 20 10.53 30.57 41.87
C VAL A 20 11.31 29.96 43.04
N ILE A 21 12.08 28.90 42.78
CA ILE A 21 12.96 28.27 43.77
C ILE A 21 14.02 29.28 44.25
N GLY A 22 14.61 30.06 43.35
CA GLY A 22 15.58 31.10 43.70
C GLY A 22 14.99 32.16 44.65
N PHE A 23 13.75 32.60 44.41
CA PHE A 23 13.04 33.47 45.36
C PHE A 23 12.78 32.78 46.70
N GLY A 24 12.40 31.50 46.70
CA GLY A 24 12.22 30.72 47.92
C GLY A 24 13.49 30.63 48.77
N VAL A 25 14.64 30.39 48.13
CA VAL A 25 15.95 30.40 48.80
C VAL A 25 16.26 31.78 49.37
N ALA A 26 16.03 32.86 48.61
CA ALA A 26 16.27 34.22 49.09
C ALA A 26 15.39 34.58 50.30
N VAL A 27 14.10 34.21 50.28
CA VAL A 27 13.19 34.38 51.42
C VAL A 27 13.66 33.55 52.61
N GLY A 28 14.06 32.29 52.40
CA GLY A 28 14.58 31.42 53.46
C GLY A 28 15.83 31.97 54.13
N VAL A 29 16.81 32.44 53.35
CA VAL A 29 18.05 33.04 53.86
C VAL A 29 17.76 34.32 54.63
N ALA A 30 16.92 35.21 54.08
CA ALA A 30 16.51 36.44 54.77
C ALA A 30 15.74 36.15 56.06
N GLY A 31 14.87 35.14 56.06
CA GLY A 31 14.10 34.74 57.24
C GLY A 31 14.98 34.16 58.35
N LEU A 32 15.94 33.30 58.00
CA LEU A 32 16.92 32.76 58.96
C LEU A 32 17.80 33.87 59.55
N SER A 33 18.23 34.83 58.73
CA SER A 33 18.99 36.00 59.19
C SER A 33 18.17 36.86 60.17
N ALA A 34 16.88 37.05 59.91
CA ALA A 34 15.97 37.79 60.79
C ALA A 34 15.83 37.13 62.18
N LEU A 35 15.68 35.81 62.19
CA LEU A 35 15.58 35.03 63.41
C LEU A 35 16.88 35.07 64.22
N ALA A 36 18.04 35.02 63.55
CA ALA A 36 19.34 35.13 64.20
C ALA A 36 19.55 36.52 64.84
N SER A 37 19.18 37.62 64.15
CA SER A 37 19.26 38.98 64.72
C SER A 37 18.33 39.12 65.94
N MET A 38 17.08 38.64 65.85
CA MET A 38 16.14 38.68 66.98
C MET A 38 16.64 37.91 68.21
N HIS A 39 17.31 36.77 68.01
CA HIS A 39 17.89 36.01 69.12
C HIS A 39 18.95 36.83 69.87
N GLY A 40 19.88 37.46 69.15
CA GLY A 40 20.93 38.29 69.75
C GLY A 40 20.39 39.51 70.52
N ILE A 41 19.37 40.17 69.97
CA ILE A 41 18.69 41.30 70.62
C ILE A 41 18.00 40.87 71.93
N THR A 42 17.33 39.72 71.91
CA THR A 42 16.61 39.20 73.09
C THR A 42 17.59 38.85 74.21
N GLU A 43 18.73 38.25 73.87
CA GLU A 43 19.78 37.90 74.83
C GLU A 43 20.43 39.15 75.46
N GLU A 44 20.66 40.21 74.66
CA GLU A 44 21.21 41.48 75.14
C GLU A 44 20.26 42.19 76.12
N ILE A 45 18.97 42.28 75.79
CA ILE A 45 17.96 42.93 76.65
C ILE A 45 17.77 42.14 77.97
N SER A 46 17.69 40.81 77.89
CA SER A 46 17.46 39.97 79.07
C SER A 46 18.67 39.93 80.01
N SER A 47 19.88 39.66 79.50
CA SER A 47 21.05 39.41 80.35
C SER A 47 21.80 40.67 80.78
N ARG A 48 21.85 41.72 79.95
CA ARG A 48 22.67 42.91 80.26
C ARG A 48 21.89 44.02 80.93
N HIS A 49 20.64 44.23 80.54
CA HIS A 49 19.84 45.33 81.05
C HIS A 49 18.96 44.90 82.23
N MET A 50 18.23 43.78 82.12
CA MET A 50 17.31 43.35 83.19
C MET A 50 18.03 42.78 84.41
N ASP A 51 19.05 41.94 84.25
CA ASP A 51 19.82 41.41 85.40
C ASP A 51 20.55 42.53 86.16
N GLY A 52 21.11 43.51 85.44
CA GLY A 52 21.74 44.67 86.06
C GLY A 52 20.75 45.51 86.87
N LEU A 53 19.55 45.78 86.33
CA LEU A 53 18.49 46.46 87.08
C LEU A 53 18.11 45.69 88.35
N TYR A 54 17.95 44.37 88.23
CA TYR A 54 17.62 43.51 89.37
C TYR A 54 18.65 43.62 90.50
N TRP A 55 19.95 43.48 90.20
CA TRP A 55 20.99 43.52 91.25
C TRP A 55 21.15 44.89 91.90
N MET A 56 20.92 45.99 91.19
CA MET A 56 21.00 47.32 91.80
C MET A 56 19.79 47.65 92.68
N GLU A 57 18.60 47.21 92.28
CA GLU A 57 17.39 47.28 93.13
C GLU A 57 17.57 46.40 94.38
N GLU A 58 18.17 45.22 94.22
CA GLU A 58 18.52 44.32 95.33
C GLU A 58 19.49 45.00 96.33
N ALA A 59 20.55 45.64 95.83
CA ALA A 59 21.50 46.39 96.66
C ALA A 59 20.82 47.57 97.37
N ASN A 60 19.93 48.30 96.67
CA ASN A 60 19.16 49.38 97.25
C ASN A 60 18.27 48.90 98.40
N ARG A 61 17.64 47.72 98.26
CA ARG A 61 16.82 47.13 99.31
C ARG A 61 17.64 46.84 100.57
N TYR A 62 18.78 46.16 100.45
CA TYR A 62 19.63 45.88 101.60
C TYR A 62 20.20 47.13 102.27
N LYS A 63 20.46 48.18 101.47
CA LYS A 63 20.81 49.50 102.00
C LYS A 63 19.67 50.08 102.83
N ILE A 64 18.42 50.01 102.35
CA ILE A 64 17.23 50.50 103.07
C ILE A 64 17.02 49.68 104.36
N ASP A 65 17.17 48.36 104.30
CA ASP A 65 17.09 47.48 105.48
C ASP A 65 18.14 47.89 106.53
N THR A 66 19.38 48.15 106.08
CA THR A 66 20.47 48.62 106.95
C THR A 66 20.16 49.97 107.61
N ASP A 67 19.63 50.93 106.85
CA ASP A 67 19.22 52.23 107.38
C ASP A 67 18.11 52.09 108.44
N LEU A 68 17.14 51.21 108.19
CA LEU A 68 16.02 50.95 109.07
C LEU A 68 16.49 50.32 110.38
N ASP A 69 17.33 49.29 110.30
CA ASP A 69 17.90 48.61 111.46
C ASP A 69 18.80 49.56 112.27
N ALA A 70 19.61 50.38 111.59
CA ALA A 70 20.47 51.37 112.24
C ALA A 70 19.65 52.45 112.98
N ALA A 71 18.53 52.89 112.42
CA ALA A 71 17.60 53.81 113.08
C ALA A 71 16.94 53.18 114.32
N ASN A 72 16.69 51.87 114.30
CA ASN A 72 16.05 51.13 115.38
C ASN A 72 16.99 50.78 116.54
N LEU A 73 18.32 50.90 116.39
CA LEU A 73 19.30 50.60 117.45
C LEU A 73 19.05 51.36 118.76
N GLY A 74 18.60 52.61 118.67
CA GLY A 74 18.27 53.46 119.83
C GLY A 74 16.97 53.07 120.54
N TYR A 75 16.13 52.27 119.89
CA TYR A 75 14.82 51.82 120.39
C TYR A 75 14.79 50.34 120.78
N ALA A 76 15.94 49.66 120.75
CA ALA A 76 16.03 48.25 121.11
C ALA A 76 15.60 48.00 122.57
N PRO A 77 14.68 47.05 122.84
CA PRO A 77 14.11 46.84 124.17
C PRO A 77 15.10 46.25 125.18
N ASP A 78 16.10 45.51 124.71
CA ASP A 78 17.17 44.92 125.52
C ASP A 78 18.47 44.79 124.70
N ASP A 79 19.56 44.37 125.35
CA ASP A 79 20.87 44.23 124.71
C ASP A 79 20.90 43.07 123.68
N ALA A 80 20.06 42.05 123.83
CA ALA A 80 19.98 40.93 122.87
C ALA A 80 19.32 41.38 121.55
N ALA A 81 18.24 42.16 121.63
CA ALA A 81 17.59 42.79 120.49
C ALA A 81 18.52 43.81 119.81
N ARG A 82 19.29 44.58 120.60
CA ARG A 82 20.30 45.49 120.05
C ARG A 82 21.41 44.73 119.32
N GLN A 83 21.87 43.60 119.84
CA GLN A 83 22.88 42.78 119.18
C GLN A 83 22.34 42.16 117.89
N LYS A 84 21.09 41.66 117.90
CA LYS A 84 20.45 41.13 116.69
C LYS A 84 20.38 42.16 115.56
N LEU A 85 19.98 43.40 115.86
CA LEU A 85 19.98 44.49 114.86
C LEU A 85 21.37 44.75 114.29
N LYS A 86 22.43 44.66 115.10
CA LYS A 86 23.81 44.79 114.61
C LYS A 86 24.18 43.63 113.67
N ASP A 87 23.79 42.41 114.00
CA ASP A 87 24.05 41.23 113.18
C ASP A 87 23.27 41.31 111.85
N ASP A 88 22.01 41.77 111.88
CA ASP A 88 21.16 41.99 110.70
C ASP A 88 21.73 43.09 109.80
N ILE A 89 22.28 44.18 110.37
CA ILE A 89 23.02 45.22 109.64
C ILE A 89 24.24 44.63 108.94
N VAL A 90 25.05 43.82 109.63
CA VAL A 90 26.24 43.20 109.03
C VAL A 90 25.86 42.24 107.89
N ALA A 91 24.78 41.47 108.07
CA ALA A 91 24.25 40.59 107.02
C ALA A 91 23.75 41.38 105.81
N SER A 92 23.01 42.47 106.03
CA SER A 92 22.52 43.35 104.97
C SER A 92 23.65 44.04 104.20
N LEU A 93 24.68 44.52 104.89
CA LEU A 93 25.89 45.06 104.25
C LEU A 93 26.58 44.02 103.36
N LYS A 94 26.70 42.77 103.84
CA LYS A 94 27.27 41.69 103.04
C LYS A 94 26.44 41.44 101.77
N HIS A 95 25.11 41.32 101.92
CA HIS A 95 24.24 41.08 100.77
C HIS A 95 24.21 42.25 99.78
N MET A 96 24.30 43.49 100.28
CA MET A 96 24.45 44.68 99.44
C MET A 96 25.76 44.63 98.62
N HIS A 97 26.88 44.24 99.24
CA HIS A 97 28.16 44.08 98.53
C HIS A 97 28.13 42.93 97.52
N ASP A 98 27.50 41.81 97.86
CA ASP A 98 27.30 40.69 96.92
C ASP A 98 26.48 41.15 95.70
N ALA A 99 25.42 41.93 95.93
CA ALA A 99 24.60 42.52 94.87
C ALA A 99 25.40 43.54 94.02
N TYR A 100 26.28 44.34 94.63
CA TYR A 100 27.21 45.20 93.86
C TYR A 100 28.20 44.39 93.03
N ALA A 101 28.71 43.27 93.53
CA ALA A 101 29.61 42.40 92.76
C ALA A 101 28.90 41.80 91.53
N ARG A 102 27.66 41.35 91.70
CA ARG A 102 26.81 40.86 90.59
C ARG A 102 26.46 41.96 89.62
N TYR A 103 26.11 43.14 90.11
CA TYR A 103 25.86 44.29 89.25
C TYR A 103 27.06 44.62 88.36
N ARG A 104 28.28 44.56 88.93
CA ARG A 104 29.52 44.84 88.19
C ARG A 104 29.70 43.95 86.96
N GLU A 105 29.29 42.68 87.05
CA GLU A 105 29.35 41.73 85.92
C GLU A 105 28.42 42.15 84.76
N THR A 106 27.44 43.01 85.01
CA THR A 106 26.48 43.50 84.01
C THR A 106 26.82 44.88 83.44
N ILE A 107 27.89 45.55 83.91
CA ILE A 107 28.22 46.92 83.48
C ILE A 107 28.77 46.91 82.06
N ALA A 108 28.13 47.70 81.20
CA ALA A 108 28.59 47.97 79.84
C ALA A 108 28.59 49.49 79.59
N GLY A 109 29.71 50.00 79.06
CA GLY A 109 29.87 51.40 78.66
C GLY A 109 30.39 52.35 79.75
N ASP A 110 31.07 53.41 79.30
CA ASP A 110 31.79 54.36 80.16
C ASP A 110 30.87 55.14 81.13
N GLY A 111 29.63 55.42 80.70
CA GLY A 111 28.64 56.13 81.52
C GLY A 111 28.13 55.32 82.71
N GLY A 112 27.89 54.01 82.52
CA GLY A 112 27.44 53.11 83.58
C GLY A 112 28.53 52.84 84.61
N GLN A 113 29.79 52.72 84.16
CA GLN A 113 30.94 52.55 85.06
C GLN A 113 31.13 53.77 85.97
N SER A 114 31.07 54.99 85.42
CA SER A 114 31.20 56.23 86.18
C SER A 114 30.12 56.38 87.27
N LEU A 115 28.86 56.07 86.94
CA LEU A 115 27.75 56.12 87.91
C LEU A 115 27.87 55.02 88.98
N TYR A 116 28.37 53.84 88.64
CA TYR A 116 28.65 52.78 89.61
C TYR A 116 29.80 53.15 90.56
N ASP A 117 30.86 53.77 90.05
CA ASP A 117 31.96 54.27 90.88
C ASP A 117 31.49 55.37 91.84
N ASP A 118 30.54 56.22 91.42
CA ASP A 118 29.83 57.17 92.28
C ASP A 118 29.08 56.48 93.42
N VAL A 119 28.34 55.40 93.11
CA VAL A 119 27.62 54.58 94.10
C VAL A 119 28.60 53.98 95.10
N LEU A 120 29.69 53.36 94.65
CA LEU A 120 30.69 52.78 95.54
C LEU A 120 31.35 53.82 96.45
N ARG A 121 31.68 55.01 95.92
CA ARG A 121 32.25 56.10 96.74
C ARG A 121 31.30 56.57 97.82
N LYS A 122 30.02 56.75 97.50
CA LYS A 122 28.99 57.13 98.48
C LYS A 122 28.70 56.02 99.47
N THR A 123 28.74 54.76 99.03
CA THR A 123 28.64 53.57 99.89
C THR A 123 29.73 53.60 100.94
N GLY A 124 30.99 53.80 100.57
CA GLY A 124 32.08 53.86 101.54
C GLY A 124 31.92 54.95 102.60
N THR A 125 31.36 56.12 102.23
CA THR A 125 31.05 57.19 103.19
C THR A 125 29.89 56.82 104.13
N TRP A 126 28.81 56.25 103.58
CA TRP A 126 27.64 55.83 104.35
C TRP A 126 27.95 54.65 105.28
N GLU A 127 28.62 53.62 104.78
CA GLU A 127 29.01 52.42 105.53
C GLU A 127 29.97 52.74 106.68
N ALA A 128 30.88 53.72 106.50
CA ALA A 128 31.71 54.21 107.60
C ALA A 128 30.88 54.80 108.76
N ILE A 129 29.77 55.48 108.46
CA ILE A 129 28.84 55.99 109.47
C ILE A 129 28.03 54.86 110.09
N VAL A 130 27.56 53.90 109.29
CA VAL A 130 26.89 52.69 109.80
C VAL A 130 27.79 51.94 110.78
N HIS A 131 29.06 51.74 110.44
CA HIS A 131 30.06 51.13 111.33
C HIS A 131 30.25 51.90 112.63
N GLN A 132 30.12 53.23 112.63
CA GLN A 132 30.12 54.03 113.85
C GLN A 132 28.86 53.79 114.68
N GLN A 133 27.69 53.67 114.06
CA GLN A 133 26.40 53.41 114.75
C GLN A 133 26.37 52.03 115.44
N ILE A 134 26.95 51.00 114.82
CA ILE A 134 27.01 49.65 115.41
C ILE A 134 28.23 49.45 116.34
N GLY A 135 29.14 50.42 116.41
CA GLY A 135 30.32 50.39 117.29
C GLY A 135 31.50 49.59 116.74
N LEU A 136 31.55 49.32 115.43
CA LEU A 136 32.73 48.76 114.76
C LEU A 136 33.81 49.82 114.50
N GLN A 137 33.44 51.09 114.43
CA GLN A 137 34.35 52.23 114.36
C GLN A 137 34.07 53.23 115.49
N PRO A 138 35.11 53.90 116.04
CA PRO A 138 34.90 54.92 117.05
C PRO A 138 34.21 56.14 116.45
N ILE A 139 33.27 56.72 117.20
CA ILE A 139 32.63 58.00 116.84
C ILE A 139 33.69 59.11 116.99
N PRO A 140 33.92 59.96 115.97
CA PRO A 140 34.88 61.05 116.05
C PRO A 140 34.60 62.00 117.23
N ALA A 141 35.65 62.48 117.90
CA ALA A 141 35.53 63.36 119.06
C ALA A 141 34.77 64.66 118.71
N GLY A 142 33.79 65.04 119.54
CA GLY A 142 32.95 66.23 119.36
C GLY A 142 31.64 66.00 118.60
N ILE A 143 31.33 64.75 118.23
CA ILE A 143 30.05 64.37 117.63
C ILE A 143 29.15 63.75 118.70
N ASP A 144 27.97 64.34 118.92
CA ASP A 144 26.92 63.74 119.74
C ASP A 144 26.02 62.81 118.90
N ASN A 145 25.11 62.11 119.57
CA ASN A 145 24.21 61.16 118.90
C ASN A 145 23.27 61.85 117.89
N ALA A 146 22.87 63.10 118.13
CA ALA A 146 21.97 63.83 117.25
C ALA A 146 22.68 64.22 115.93
N GLU A 147 23.94 64.65 116.02
CA GLU A 147 24.80 64.95 114.87
C GLU A 147 25.17 63.68 114.10
N LEU A 148 25.40 62.55 114.78
CA LEU A 148 25.64 61.27 114.12
C LEU A 148 24.43 60.83 113.28
N VAL A 149 23.21 60.97 113.81
CA VAL A 149 21.97 60.68 113.07
C VAL A 149 21.80 61.61 111.88
N ARG A 150 22.08 62.92 112.01
CA ARG A 150 22.03 63.86 110.88
C ARG A 150 22.99 63.46 109.76
N ARG A 151 24.22 63.07 110.11
CA ARG A 151 25.21 62.58 109.13
C ARG A 151 24.78 61.27 108.48
N ALA A 152 24.19 60.35 109.24
CA ALA A 152 23.66 59.09 108.71
C ALA A 152 22.55 59.35 107.68
N ILE A 153 21.59 60.23 108.00
CA ILE A 153 20.52 60.63 107.06
C ILE A 153 21.14 61.26 105.79
N ALA A 154 22.01 62.25 105.94
CA ALA A 154 22.61 62.93 104.79
C ALA A 154 23.44 61.99 103.89
N ALA A 155 24.20 61.06 104.47
CA ALA A 155 24.96 60.07 103.72
C ALA A 155 24.06 59.03 103.05
N SER A 156 22.99 58.61 103.74
CA SER A 156 21.98 57.69 103.23
C SER A 156 21.22 58.28 102.04
N GLU A 157 20.83 59.56 102.10
CA GLU A 157 20.21 60.28 100.99
C GLU A 157 21.17 60.43 99.81
N ALA A 158 22.42 60.84 100.07
CA ALA A 158 23.43 60.99 99.02
C ALA A 158 23.75 59.66 98.31
N LEU A 159 23.73 58.53 99.02
CA LEU A 159 23.87 57.21 98.42
C LEU A 159 22.63 56.82 97.61
N ARG A 160 21.42 57.00 98.18
CA ARG A 160 20.15 56.71 97.49
C ARG A 160 20.07 57.45 96.15
N ASP A 161 20.39 58.73 96.12
CA ASP A 161 20.31 59.54 94.90
C ASP A 161 21.24 58.99 93.79
N LYS A 162 22.41 58.44 94.16
CA LYS A 162 23.33 57.80 93.20
C LYS A 162 22.84 56.43 92.74
N ILE A 163 22.29 55.62 93.64
CA ILE A 163 21.67 54.34 93.30
C ILE A 163 20.51 54.56 92.33
N VAL A 164 19.62 55.52 92.62
CA VAL A 164 18.48 55.88 91.75
C VAL A 164 18.96 56.37 90.39
N ALA A 165 19.96 57.26 90.33
CA ALA A 165 20.51 57.74 89.07
C ALA A 165 21.07 56.60 88.19
N LEU A 166 21.70 55.60 88.81
CA LEU A 166 22.21 54.42 88.11
C LEU A 166 21.10 53.48 87.62
N ILE A 167 20.03 53.29 88.42
CA ILE A 167 18.84 52.53 88.04
C ILE A 167 18.13 53.21 86.86
N ASP A 168 17.93 54.53 86.92
CA ASP A 168 17.27 55.30 85.86
C ASP A 168 18.08 55.28 84.54
N TYR A 169 19.41 55.40 84.63
CA TYR A 169 20.29 55.24 83.47
C TYR A 169 20.11 53.86 82.80
N ARG A 170 20.06 52.79 83.59
CA ARG A 170 19.83 51.43 83.07
C ARG A 170 18.45 51.25 82.48
N ARG A 171 17.41 51.81 83.11
CA ARG A 171 16.04 51.79 82.60
C ARG A 171 15.96 52.54 81.26
N GLN A 172 16.66 53.66 81.11
CA GLN A 172 16.74 54.39 79.86
C GLN A 172 17.43 53.58 78.76
N GLN A 173 18.57 52.93 79.05
CA GLN A 173 19.24 52.07 78.07
C GLN A 173 18.39 50.88 77.63
N ALA A 174 17.69 50.22 78.56
CA ALA A 174 16.77 49.13 78.24
C ALA A 174 15.67 49.56 77.26
N ASN A 175 15.10 50.75 77.47
CA ASN A 175 14.08 51.31 76.59
C ASN A 175 14.62 51.67 75.19
N VAL A 176 15.84 52.19 75.09
CA VAL A 176 16.48 52.48 73.80
C VAL A 176 16.73 51.19 73.03
N ALA A 177 17.30 50.17 73.68
CA ALA A 177 17.53 48.86 73.06
C ALA A 177 16.22 48.20 72.59
N GLN A 178 15.14 48.31 73.39
CA GLN A 178 13.81 47.82 73.01
C GLN A 178 13.23 48.56 71.79
N HIS A 179 13.43 49.87 71.68
CA HIS A 179 12.96 50.64 70.53
C HIS A 179 13.76 50.33 69.26
N GLU A 180 15.08 50.24 69.33
CA GLU A 180 15.94 49.86 68.21
C GLU A 180 15.60 48.45 67.70
N ALA A 181 15.44 47.50 68.62
CA ALA A 181 14.96 46.14 68.33
C ALA A 181 13.64 46.11 67.53
N SER A 182 12.67 46.91 67.97
CA SER A 182 11.35 46.97 67.33
C SER A 182 11.40 47.57 65.92
N ALA A 183 12.28 48.54 65.68
CA ALA A 183 12.48 49.17 64.38
C ALA A 183 13.18 48.21 63.41
N GLU A 184 14.21 47.48 63.87
CA GLU A 184 14.90 46.47 63.07
C GLU A 184 13.93 45.35 62.65
N TYR A 185 13.12 44.85 63.58
CA TYR A 185 12.06 43.87 63.30
C TYR A 185 11.05 44.36 62.25
N ALA A 186 10.58 45.61 62.36
CA ALA A 186 9.64 46.18 61.40
C ALA A 186 10.24 46.27 60.00
N SER A 187 11.50 46.69 59.88
CA SER A 187 12.21 46.78 58.60
C SER A 187 12.35 45.40 57.94
N MET A 188 12.71 44.39 58.73
CA MET A 188 12.93 43.03 58.22
C MET A 188 11.61 42.37 57.79
N ARG A 189 10.51 42.64 58.50
CA ARG A 189 9.17 42.19 58.13
C ARG A 189 8.72 42.75 56.78
N VAL A 190 9.02 44.02 56.49
CA VAL A 190 8.67 44.65 55.20
C VAL A 190 9.46 44.01 54.06
N VAL A 191 10.77 43.80 54.23
CA VAL A 191 11.61 43.15 53.20
C VAL A 191 11.12 41.74 52.89
N LEU A 192 10.83 40.93 53.91
CA LEU A 192 10.29 39.57 53.72
C LEU A 192 8.93 39.58 53.00
N SER A 193 8.04 40.51 53.37
CA SER A 193 6.72 40.63 52.74
C SER A 193 6.82 41.00 51.26
N LEU A 194 7.73 41.92 50.90
CA LEU A 194 7.97 42.31 49.52
C LEU A 194 8.57 41.17 48.68
N LEU A 195 9.51 40.40 49.23
CA LEU A 195 10.08 39.24 48.54
C LEU A 195 9.05 38.15 48.26
N VAL A 196 8.18 37.86 49.23
CA VAL A 196 7.07 36.90 49.05
C VAL A 196 6.12 37.39 47.95
N LEU A 197 5.70 38.66 48.00
CA LEU A 197 4.80 39.23 47.00
C LEU A 197 5.42 39.20 45.58
N ALA A 198 6.69 39.58 45.46
CA ALA A 198 7.41 39.53 44.19
C ALA A 198 7.46 38.10 43.61
N SER A 199 7.72 37.10 44.46
CA SER A 199 7.75 35.70 44.03
C SER A 199 6.40 35.21 43.50
N MET A 200 5.28 35.62 44.12
CA MET A 200 3.93 35.26 43.69
C MET A 200 3.59 35.88 42.34
N VAL A 201 3.90 37.16 42.14
CA VAL A 201 3.63 37.87 40.89
C VAL A 201 4.41 37.27 39.73
N VAL A 202 5.71 37.01 39.93
CA VAL A 202 6.56 36.38 38.91
C VAL A 202 6.08 34.96 38.60
N GLY A 203 5.75 34.17 39.64
CA GLY A 203 5.21 32.82 39.49
C GLY A 203 3.90 32.79 38.69
N ALA A 204 2.94 33.66 39.03
CA ALA A 204 1.68 33.78 38.32
C ALA A 204 1.87 34.23 36.87
N GLY A 205 2.79 35.17 36.62
CA GLY A 205 3.13 35.62 35.27
C GLY A 205 3.69 34.51 34.38
N PHE A 206 4.62 33.70 34.90
CA PHE A 206 5.13 32.53 34.17
C PHE A 206 4.06 31.47 33.94
N ALA A 207 3.24 31.16 34.96
CA ALA A 207 2.15 30.20 34.84
C ALA A 207 1.17 30.60 33.71
N TRP A 208 0.75 31.86 33.69
CA TRP A 208 -0.14 32.39 32.66
C TRP A 208 0.50 32.38 31.26
N LEU A 209 1.76 32.80 31.13
CA LEU A 209 2.47 32.79 29.85
C LEU A 209 2.63 31.37 29.29
N ILE A 210 2.98 30.40 30.14
CA ILE A 210 3.16 29.01 29.74
C ILE A 210 1.80 28.41 29.36
N ALA A 211 0.77 28.58 30.19
CA ALA A 211 -0.59 28.08 29.90
C ALA A 211 -1.14 28.65 28.59
N ARG A 212 -1.05 29.97 28.39
CA ARG A 212 -1.53 30.64 27.17
C ARG A 212 -0.77 30.21 25.91
N ARG A 213 0.53 29.97 26.01
CA ARG A 213 1.36 29.53 24.87
C ARG A 213 1.12 28.08 24.53
N LEU A 214 1.05 27.20 25.53
CA LEU A 214 0.84 25.77 25.34
C LEU A 214 -0.53 25.50 24.74
N THR A 215 -1.58 26.14 25.26
CA THR A 215 -2.93 26.06 24.66
C THR A 215 -3.00 26.62 23.24
N ARG A 216 -2.18 27.61 22.87
CA ARG A 216 -2.09 28.10 21.49
C ARG A 216 -1.35 27.13 20.56
N GLN A 217 -0.28 26.48 21.03
CA GLN A 217 0.47 25.49 20.23
C GLN A 217 -0.32 24.19 20.04
N LEU A 218 -1.03 23.75 21.06
CA LEU A 218 -1.91 22.58 20.97
C LEU A 218 -3.17 22.87 20.15
N GLY A 219 -3.65 24.11 20.14
CA GLY A 219 -4.88 24.51 19.44
C GLY A 219 -6.14 24.28 20.27
N GLY A 220 -6.05 23.43 21.30
CA GLY A 220 -7.13 23.10 22.22
C GLY A 220 -6.59 22.49 23.52
N GLU A 221 -7.44 21.73 24.21
CA GLU A 221 -7.07 20.99 25.40
C GLU A 221 -6.21 19.75 25.06
N PRO A 222 -5.17 19.44 25.85
CA PRO A 222 -4.30 18.28 25.61
C PRO A 222 -5.08 16.96 25.52
N ASP A 223 -6.05 16.76 26.41
CA ASP A 223 -6.84 15.53 26.48
C ASP A 223 -7.71 15.35 25.24
N TYR A 224 -8.26 16.44 24.68
CA TYR A 224 -8.99 16.40 23.42
C TYR A 224 -8.09 15.98 22.26
N ALA A 225 -6.90 16.57 22.14
CA ALA A 225 -5.94 16.19 21.09
C ALA A 225 -5.52 14.71 21.21
N ALA A 226 -5.32 14.20 22.43
CA ALA A 226 -5.02 12.79 22.68
C ALA A 226 -6.18 11.87 22.31
N GLN A 227 -7.42 12.24 22.64
CA GLN A 227 -8.62 11.49 22.25
C GLN A 227 -8.80 11.43 20.73
N ILE A 228 -8.63 12.55 20.03
CA ILE A 228 -8.69 12.59 18.56
C ILE A 228 -7.62 11.69 17.94
N ALA A 229 -6.37 11.80 18.41
CA ALA A 229 -5.29 10.94 17.93
C ALA A 229 -5.57 9.45 18.18
N SER A 230 -6.12 9.11 19.35
CA SER A 230 -6.50 7.73 19.68
C SER A 230 -7.63 7.20 18.79
N ARG A 231 -8.62 8.03 18.44
CA ARG A 231 -9.70 7.66 17.53
C ARG A 231 -9.18 7.41 16.11
N ILE A 232 -8.34 8.31 15.60
CA ILE A 232 -7.69 8.14 14.30
C ILE A 232 -6.85 6.85 14.26
N ALA A 233 -6.08 6.59 15.33
CA ALA A 233 -5.26 5.38 15.43
C ALA A 233 -6.11 4.09 15.51
N ALA A 234 -7.32 4.17 16.06
CA ALA A 234 -8.28 3.07 16.09
C ALA A 234 -9.06 2.89 14.77
N GLY A 235 -8.79 3.72 13.75
CA GLY A 235 -9.43 3.66 12.45
C GLY A 235 -10.60 4.61 12.24
N ASP A 236 -10.98 5.40 13.25
CA ASP A 236 -12.08 6.36 13.12
C ASP A 236 -11.61 7.64 12.44
N LEU A 237 -11.82 7.71 11.12
CA LEU A 237 -11.51 8.85 10.25
C LEU A 237 -12.71 9.78 10.02
N GLY A 238 -13.91 9.36 10.40
CA GLY A 238 -15.13 10.17 10.40
C GLY A 238 -15.20 11.15 11.57
N VAL A 239 -14.31 11.03 12.55
CA VAL A 239 -14.22 11.98 13.66
C VAL A 239 -13.97 13.41 13.16
N ARG A 240 -14.87 14.31 13.57
CA ARG A 240 -14.71 15.74 13.35
C ARG A 240 -13.66 16.30 14.33
N VAL A 241 -12.62 16.92 13.77
CA VAL A 241 -11.58 17.59 14.55
C VAL A 241 -11.91 19.08 14.60
N ASP A 242 -12.39 19.56 15.74
CA ASP A 242 -12.79 20.95 15.90
C ASP A 242 -11.56 21.81 16.24
N THR A 243 -11.16 22.66 15.29
CA THR A 243 -10.06 23.61 15.45
C THR A 243 -10.58 25.02 15.68
N LYS A 244 -9.81 25.86 16.38
CA LYS A 244 -10.17 27.28 16.54
C LYS A 244 -10.19 27.99 15.18
N PRO A 245 -11.10 28.98 14.97
CA PRO A 245 -11.12 29.77 13.75
C PRO A 245 -9.77 30.46 13.49
N GLY A 246 -9.23 30.31 12.28
CA GLY A 246 -7.93 30.88 11.88
C GLY A 246 -6.70 30.11 12.36
N ASP A 247 -6.88 28.93 12.97
CA ASP A 247 -5.78 28.05 13.36
C ASP A 247 -5.24 27.26 12.16
N THR A 248 -3.96 27.46 11.86
CA THR A 248 -3.27 26.88 10.69
C THR A 248 -2.00 26.10 11.07
N ALA A 249 -1.62 26.10 12.36
CA ALA A 249 -0.31 25.62 12.77
C ALA A 249 -0.32 24.84 14.09
N SER A 250 -1.47 24.72 14.76
CA SER A 250 -1.54 23.91 15.97
C SER A 250 -1.41 22.42 15.69
N LEU A 251 -1.11 21.66 16.74
CA LEU A 251 -1.16 20.20 16.71
C LEU A 251 -2.54 19.70 16.26
N LEU A 252 -3.62 20.31 16.74
CA LEU A 252 -4.99 19.91 16.40
C LEU A 252 -5.31 20.15 14.93
N HIS A 253 -4.83 21.25 14.34
CA HIS A 253 -4.91 21.48 12.90
C HIS A 253 -4.11 20.44 12.10
N ALA A 254 -2.90 20.09 12.55
CA ALA A 254 -2.11 19.03 11.92
C ALA A 254 -2.81 17.66 11.99
N LEU A 255 -3.43 17.31 13.12
CA LEU A 255 -4.25 16.10 13.27
C LEU A 255 -5.48 16.13 12.34
N ALA A 256 -6.15 17.28 12.21
CA ALA A 256 -7.28 17.44 11.31
C ALA A 256 -6.89 17.19 9.84
N ASN A 257 -5.74 17.72 9.42
CA ASN A 257 -5.19 17.51 8.07
C ASN A 257 -4.76 16.06 7.86
N MET A 258 -4.05 15.45 8.82
CA MET A 258 -3.64 14.06 8.77
C MET A 258 -4.84 13.12 8.61
N ARG A 259 -5.87 13.30 9.43
CA ARG A 259 -7.14 12.55 9.34
C ARG A 259 -7.83 12.74 7.98
N GLY A 260 -7.87 13.97 7.47
CA GLY A 260 -8.42 14.24 6.13
C GLY A 260 -7.65 13.56 4.99
N GLN A 261 -6.31 13.56 5.05
CA GLN A 261 -5.48 12.87 4.07
C GLN A 261 -5.62 11.35 4.14
N LEU A 262 -5.63 10.78 5.35
CA LEU A 262 -5.88 9.35 5.56
C LEU A 262 -7.26 8.95 5.03
N ALA A 263 -8.30 9.74 5.32
CA ALA A 263 -9.66 9.51 4.84
C ALA A 263 -9.71 9.50 3.31
N ALA A 264 -9.05 10.47 2.66
CA ALA A 264 -8.97 10.54 1.20
C ALA A 264 -8.22 9.35 0.59
N ILE A 265 -7.12 8.88 1.21
CA ILE A 265 -6.38 7.70 0.75
C ILE A 265 -7.24 6.45 0.88
N VAL A 266 -7.88 6.23 2.04
CA VAL A 266 -8.78 5.10 2.30
C VAL A 266 -9.94 5.10 1.30
N GLY A 267 -10.57 6.26 1.07
CA GLY A 267 -11.63 6.41 0.07
C GLY A 267 -11.19 6.02 -1.34
N LYS A 268 -10.03 6.50 -1.79
CA LYS A 268 -9.46 6.14 -3.10
C LYS A 268 -9.13 4.65 -3.22
N ILE A 269 -8.61 4.03 -2.16
CA ILE A 269 -8.32 2.58 -2.15
C ILE A 269 -9.63 1.79 -2.25
N SER A 270 -10.69 2.20 -1.53
CA SER A 270 -12.00 1.56 -1.61
C SER A 270 -12.59 1.65 -3.02
N GLU A 271 -12.60 2.84 -3.62
CA GLU A 271 -13.09 3.08 -4.99
C GLU A 271 -12.27 2.30 -6.03
N SER A 272 -10.94 2.27 -5.89
CA SER A 272 -10.06 1.52 -6.79
C SER A 272 -10.29 0.01 -6.66
N SER A 273 -10.50 -0.48 -5.44
CA SER A 273 -10.78 -1.91 -5.19
C SER A 273 -12.13 -2.31 -5.78
N GLU A 274 -13.15 -1.46 -5.68
CA GLU A 274 -14.45 -1.68 -6.32
C GLU A 274 -14.34 -1.69 -7.85
N SER A 275 -13.56 -0.77 -8.41
CA SER A 275 -13.27 -0.74 -9.86
C SER A 275 -12.56 -2.02 -10.34
N ILE A 276 -11.57 -2.51 -9.58
CA ILE A 276 -10.87 -3.77 -9.91
C ILE A 276 -11.82 -4.96 -9.81
N LEU A 277 -12.72 -5.00 -8.82
CA LEU A 277 -13.72 -6.06 -8.71
C LEU A 277 -14.64 -6.10 -9.93
N LEU A 278 -15.14 -4.94 -10.35
CA LEU A 278 -16.01 -4.83 -11.51
C LEU A 278 -15.29 -5.28 -12.79
N ALA A 279 -14.08 -4.76 -13.03
CA ALA A 279 -13.26 -5.13 -14.19
C ALA A 279 -12.88 -6.62 -14.19
N SER A 280 -12.56 -7.20 -13.03
CA SER A 280 -12.26 -8.63 -12.92
C SER A 280 -13.49 -9.49 -13.23
N SER A 281 -14.68 -9.04 -12.84
CA SER A 281 -15.94 -9.70 -13.17
C SER A 281 -16.24 -9.63 -14.67
N GLU A 282 -15.99 -8.48 -15.31
CA GLU A 282 -16.14 -8.32 -16.75
C GLU A 282 -15.16 -9.22 -17.53
N ILE A 283 -13.89 -9.30 -17.09
CA ILE A 283 -12.90 -10.22 -17.66
C ILE A 283 -13.35 -11.67 -17.49
N ALA A 284 -13.83 -12.06 -16.31
CA ALA A 284 -14.32 -13.42 -16.07
C ALA A 284 -15.49 -13.77 -17.01
N GLN A 285 -16.44 -12.85 -17.19
CA GLN A 285 -17.56 -13.04 -18.11
C GLN A 285 -17.08 -13.12 -19.57
N GLY A 286 -16.13 -12.28 -19.97
CA GLY A 286 -15.51 -12.33 -21.30
C GLY A 286 -14.74 -13.62 -21.55
N ASN A 287 -14.10 -14.19 -20.53
CA ASN A 287 -13.44 -15.49 -20.63
C ASN A 287 -14.43 -16.64 -20.79
N ILE A 288 -15.61 -16.57 -20.17
CA ILE A 288 -16.68 -17.56 -20.39
C ILE A 288 -17.13 -17.53 -21.85
N ASP A 289 -17.39 -16.35 -22.42
CA ASP A 289 -17.73 -16.19 -23.83
C ASP A 289 -16.62 -16.71 -24.76
N LEU A 290 -15.37 -16.36 -24.46
CA LEU A 290 -14.22 -16.83 -25.23
C LEU A 290 -14.04 -18.35 -25.14
N SER A 291 -14.27 -18.95 -23.97
CA SER A 291 -14.27 -20.41 -23.77
C SER A 291 -15.29 -21.07 -24.68
N GLN A 292 -16.55 -20.59 -24.64
CA GLN A 292 -17.62 -21.15 -25.45
C GLN A 292 -17.30 -21.06 -26.95
N ARG A 293 -16.82 -19.91 -27.41
CA ARG A 293 -16.42 -19.72 -28.82
C ARG A 293 -15.23 -20.59 -29.21
N THR A 294 -14.31 -20.85 -28.28
CA THR A 294 -13.16 -21.75 -28.51
C THR A 294 -13.62 -23.20 -28.63
N GLU A 295 -14.59 -23.63 -27.82
CA GLU A 295 -15.22 -24.95 -27.92
C GLU A 295 -16.00 -25.11 -29.23
N GLU A 296 -16.81 -24.11 -29.62
CA GLU A 296 -17.52 -24.09 -30.90
C GLU A 296 -16.55 -24.13 -32.10
N GLN A 297 -15.43 -23.41 -32.00
CA GLN A 297 -14.37 -23.43 -33.02
C GLN A 297 -13.69 -24.80 -33.09
N ALA A 298 -13.41 -25.45 -31.96
CA ALA A 298 -12.85 -26.79 -31.92
C ALA A 298 -13.78 -27.81 -32.61
N ALA A 299 -15.08 -27.77 -32.30
CA ALA A 299 -16.08 -28.63 -32.95
C ALA A 299 -16.16 -28.38 -34.47
N SER A 300 -16.11 -27.11 -34.89
CA SER A 300 -16.11 -26.74 -36.31
C SER A 300 -14.85 -27.21 -37.04
N LEU A 301 -13.69 -27.16 -36.37
CA LEU A 301 -12.42 -27.67 -36.91
C LEU A 301 -12.44 -29.20 -37.04
N GLU A 302 -13.04 -29.91 -36.09
CA GLU A 302 -13.20 -31.37 -36.15
C GLU A 302 -14.10 -31.80 -37.32
N GLU A 303 -15.22 -31.10 -37.53
CA GLU A 303 -16.09 -31.33 -38.70
C GLU A 303 -15.38 -30.99 -40.02
N THR A 304 -14.60 -29.90 -40.04
CA THR A 304 -13.81 -29.52 -41.21
C THR A 304 -12.74 -30.56 -41.51
N ALA A 305 -12.00 -31.04 -40.51
CA ALA A 305 -10.98 -32.07 -40.69
C ALA A 305 -11.57 -33.37 -41.24
N SER A 306 -12.70 -33.83 -40.68
CA SER A 306 -13.44 -35.00 -41.18
C SER A 306 -13.90 -34.82 -42.64
N SER A 307 -14.41 -33.64 -42.97
CA SER A 307 -14.80 -33.30 -44.35
C SER A 307 -13.60 -33.30 -45.31
N MET A 308 -12.44 -32.82 -44.85
CA MET A 308 -11.20 -32.84 -45.63
C MET A 308 -10.67 -34.26 -45.85
N GLU A 309 -10.78 -35.16 -44.86
CA GLU A 309 -10.44 -36.58 -45.04
C GLU A 309 -11.34 -37.24 -46.09
N GLN A 310 -12.65 -37.00 -46.03
CA GLN A 310 -13.60 -37.53 -47.01
C GLN A 310 -13.34 -36.98 -48.43
N LEU A 311 -13.03 -35.67 -48.53
CA LEU A 311 -12.65 -35.04 -49.80
C LEU A 311 -11.34 -35.63 -50.35
N THR A 312 -10.34 -35.83 -49.49
CA THR A 312 -9.06 -36.46 -49.87
C THR A 312 -9.29 -37.86 -50.45
N ALA A 313 -10.12 -38.67 -49.77
CA ALA A 313 -10.47 -40.01 -50.24
C ALA A 313 -11.19 -39.98 -51.59
N THR A 314 -12.13 -39.05 -51.78
CA THR A 314 -12.90 -38.91 -53.03
C THR A 314 -12.02 -38.45 -54.19
N VAL A 315 -11.12 -37.48 -53.97
CA VAL A 315 -10.18 -37.00 -54.99
C VAL A 315 -9.20 -38.10 -55.39
N ARG A 316 -8.70 -38.88 -54.42
CA ARG A 316 -7.84 -40.04 -54.70
C ARG A 316 -8.57 -41.10 -55.52
N GLN A 317 -9.82 -41.41 -55.15
CA GLN A 317 -10.66 -42.33 -55.91
C GLN A 317 -10.92 -41.83 -57.34
N ASN A 318 -11.11 -40.52 -57.54
CA ASN A 318 -11.28 -39.93 -58.87
C ASN A 318 -10.01 -40.06 -59.73
N ALA A 319 -8.83 -39.84 -59.14
CA ALA A 319 -7.56 -40.04 -59.82
C ALA A 319 -7.39 -41.51 -60.26
N ASP A 320 -7.65 -42.45 -59.35
CA ASP A 320 -7.58 -43.89 -59.63
C ASP A 320 -8.57 -44.29 -60.74
N ASN A 321 -9.82 -43.80 -60.66
CA ASN A 321 -10.86 -44.04 -61.67
C ASN A 321 -10.47 -43.50 -63.04
N ALA A 322 -9.89 -42.28 -63.09
CA ALA A 322 -9.44 -41.68 -64.34
C ALA A 322 -8.29 -42.48 -64.96
N GLN A 323 -7.34 -42.94 -64.14
CA GLN A 323 -6.26 -43.81 -64.59
C GLN A 323 -6.79 -45.14 -65.14
N GLN A 324 -7.75 -45.75 -64.44
CA GLN A 324 -8.36 -47.02 -64.85
C GLN A 324 -9.16 -46.86 -66.15
N ALA A 325 -9.97 -45.79 -66.26
CA ALA A 325 -10.72 -45.46 -67.46
C ALA A 325 -9.81 -45.16 -68.65
N GLY A 326 -8.68 -44.47 -68.43
CA GLY A 326 -7.65 -44.26 -69.45
C GLY A 326 -7.06 -45.58 -69.97
N GLY A 327 -6.83 -46.54 -69.08
CA GLY A 327 -6.38 -47.89 -69.47
C GLY A 327 -7.42 -48.65 -70.31
N VAL A 328 -8.70 -48.58 -69.93
CA VAL A 328 -9.80 -49.19 -70.70
C VAL A 328 -9.95 -48.52 -72.08
N ALA A 329 -9.85 -47.19 -72.14
CA ALA A 329 -9.89 -46.43 -73.39
C ALA A 329 -8.73 -46.84 -74.32
N ALA A 330 -7.51 -46.95 -73.81
CA ALA A 330 -6.36 -47.43 -74.60
C ALA A 330 -6.62 -48.83 -75.20
N GLY A 331 -7.16 -49.76 -74.40
CA GLY A 331 -7.53 -51.10 -74.88
C GLY A 331 -8.65 -51.07 -75.94
N ALA A 332 -9.66 -50.22 -75.77
CA ALA A 332 -10.73 -50.03 -76.75
C ALA A 332 -10.19 -49.44 -78.08
N SER A 333 -9.24 -48.51 -78.00
CA SER A 333 -8.56 -47.93 -79.18
C SER A 333 -7.81 -49.01 -79.96
N GLU A 334 -7.07 -49.89 -79.27
CA GLU A 334 -6.37 -51.01 -79.91
C GLU A 334 -7.34 -51.96 -80.64
N VAL A 335 -8.50 -52.26 -80.02
CA VAL A 335 -9.54 -53.08 -80.66
C VAL A 335 -10.12 -52.37 -81.89
N ALA A 336 -10.41 -51.08 -81.81
CA ALA A 336 -10.93 -50.29 -82.93
C ALA A 336 -9.93 -50.21 -84.09
N VAL A 337 -8.64 -50.03 -83.81
CA VAL A 337 -7.57 -50.04 -84.82
C VAL A 337 -7.47 -51.40 -85.51
N ARG A 338 -7.49 -52.51 -84.76
CA ARG A 338 -7.52 -53.87 -85.34
C ARG A 338 -8.78 -54.11 -86.17
N GLY A 339 -9.93 -53.65 -85.68
CA GLY A 339 -11.21 -53.73 -86.41
C GLY A 339 -11.18 -52.94 -87.72
N SER A 340 -10.60 -51.74 -87.72
CA SER A 340 -10.40 -50.93 -88.93
C SER A 340 -9.52 -51.67 -89.96
N GLY A 341 -8.45 -52.33 -89.51
CA GLY A 341 -7.61 -53.18 -90.36
C GLY A 341 -8.39 -54.33 -91.00
N LEU A 342 -9.13 -55.11 -90.21
CA LEU A 342 -9.96 -56.22 -90.72
C LEU A 342 -11.02 -55.75 -91.73
N VAL A 343 -11.63 -54.58 -91.50
CA VAL A 343 -12.58 -54.01 -92.46
C VAL A 343 -11.87 -53.57 -93.75
N GLY A 344 -10.64 -53.08 -93.66
CA GLY A 344 -9.76 -52.81 -94.80
C GLY A 344 -9.56 -54.06 -95.67
N ASP A 345 -9.23 -55.19 -95.05
CA ASP A 345 -9.05 -56.48 -95.73
C ASP A 345 -10.35 -56.94 -96.44
N VAL A 346 -11.52 -56.72 -95.81
CA VAL A 346 -12.83 -57.01 -96.42
C VAL A 346 -13.09 -56.14 -97.64
N VAL A 347 -12.78 -54.84 -97.58
CA VAL A 347 -12.93 -53.93 -98.73
C VAL A 347 -12.01 -54.35 -99.88
N GLU A 348 -10.77 -54.75 -99.59
CA GLU A 348 -9.85 -55.27 -100.60
C GLU A 348 -10.40 -56.55 -101.25
N THR A 349 -10.87 -57.51 -100.45
CA THR A 349 -11.49 -58.74 -100.95
C THR A 349 -12.70 -58.46 -101.84
N MET A 350 -13.56 -57.50 -101.47
CA MET A 350 -14.72 -57.11 -102.30
C MET A 350 -14.28 -56.49 -103.64
N ARG A 351 -13.20 -55.70 -103.66
CA ARG A 351 -12.63 -55.16 -104.91
C ARG A 351 -12.08 -56.26 -105.81
N GLU A 352 -11.39 -57.25 -105.23
CA GLU A 352 -10.90 -58.41 -105.97
C GLU A 352 -12.04 -59.24 -106.55
N LEU A 353 -13.11 -59.48 -105.77
CA LEU A 353 -14.31 -60.17 -106.21
C LEU A 353 -15.02 -59.40 -107.33
N ALA A 354 -15.15 -58.08 -107.23
CA ALA A 354 -15.74 -57.26 -108.29
C ALA A 354 -14.92 -57.33 -109.60
N ALA A 355 -13.58 -57.28 -109.49
CA ALA A 355 -12.69 -57.47 -110.63
C ALA A 355 -12.75 -58.90 -111.21
N GLY A 356 -12.96 -59.91 -110.36
CA GLY A 356 -13.20 -61.31 -110.75
C GLY A 356 -14.52 -61.46 -111.52
N SER A 357 -15.61 -60.93 -111.00
CA SER A 357 -16.93 -60.95 -111.63
C SER A 357 -16.92 -60.26 -112.99
N LYS A 358 -16.25 -59.11 -113.12
CA LYS A 358 -16.09 -58.42 -114.41
C LYS A 358 -15.41 -59.31 -115.46
N ARG A 359 -14.32 -59.99 -115.07
CA ARG A 359 -13.64 -60.96 -115.94
C ARG A 359 -14.57 -62.12 -116.34
N MET A 360 -15.40 -62.61 -115.42
CA MET A 360 -16.38 -63.66 -115.76
C MET A 360 -17.43 -63.16 -116.75
N THR A 361 -17.96 -61.93 -116.60
CA THR A 361 -18.89 -61.32 -117.55
C THR A 361 -18.28 -61.24 -118.95
N ASP A 362 -17.01 -60.83 -119.07
CA ASP A 362 -16.30 -60.77 -120.35
C ASP A 362 -16.18 -62.16 -120.99
N ILE A 363 -15.81 -63.19 -120.21
CA ILE A 363 -15.71 -64.58 -120.69
C ILE A 363 -17.07 -65.12 -121.15
N ILE A 364 -18.13 -64.86 -120.39
CA ILE A 364 -19.49 -65.30 -120.72
C ILE A 364 -20.00 -64.59 -121.99
N GLY A 365 -19.64 -63.31 -122.20
CA GLY A 365 -19.90 -62.60 -123.44
C GLY A 365 -19.23 -63.26 -124.66
N VAL A 366 -18.00 -63.75 -124.49
CA VAL A 366 -17.32 -64.55 -125.53
C VAL A 366 -18.05 -65.88 -125.79
N ILE A 367 -18.49 -66.58 -124.74
CA ILE A 367 -19.25 -67.83 -124.88
C ILE A 367 -20.59 -67.61 -125.58
N GLU A 368 -21.30 -66.53 -125.27
CA GLU A 368 -22.53 -66.13 -125.98
C GLU A 368 -22.25 -65.85 -127.46
N SER A 369 -21.15 -65.15 -127.77
CA SER A 369 -20.70 -64.92 -129.15
C SER A 369 -20.39 -66.23 -129.89
N ILE A 370 -19.70 -67.18 -129.24
CA ILE A 370 -19.40 -68.51 -129.80
C ILE A 370 -20.71 -69.28 -130.05
N ALA A 371 -21.64 -69.27 -129.10
CA ALA A 371 -22.95 -69.92 -129.25
C ALA A 371 -23.75 -69.31 -130.41
N PHE A 372 -23.74 -67.98 -130.57
CA PHE A 372 -24.36 -67.29 -131.70
C PHE A 372 -23.71 -67.67 -133.03
N GLN A 373 -22.37 -67.65 -133.12
CA GLN A 373 -21.63 -68.06 -134.31
C GLN A 373 -21.93 -69.53 -134.67
N THR A 374 -21.99 -70.41 -133.68
CA THR A 374 -22.31 -71.84 -133.84
C THR A 374 -23.74 -72.03 -134.35
N ASN A 375 -24.70 -71.25 -133.84
CA ASN A 375 -26.09 -71.24 -134.31
C ASN A 375 -26.21 -70.79 -135.77
N ILE A 376 -25.43 -69.78 -136.20
CA ILE A 376 -25.37 -69.34 -137.61
C ILE A 376 -24.71 -70.41 -138.50
N LEU A 377 -23.61 -71.02 -138.06
CA LEU A 377 -22.94 -72.13 -138.75
C LEU A 377 -23.90 -73.33 -138.93
N ALA A 378 -24.63 -73.69 -137.87
CA ALA A 378 -25.60 -74.78 -137.90
C ALA A 378 -26.81 -74.48 -138.80
N LEU A 379 -27.29 -73.23 -138.81
CA LEU A 379 -28.32 -72.79 -139.76
C LEU A 379 -27.82 -72.88 -141.22
N ASN A 380 -26.61 -72.40 -141.50
CA ASN A 380 -26.00 -72.49 -142.83
C ASN A 380 -25.84 -73.97 -143.26
N ALA A 381 -25.40 -74.83 -142.35
CA ALA A 381 -25.29 -76.27 -142.60
C ALA A 381 -26.66 -76.94 -142.85
N ALA A 382 -27.70 -76.56 -142.11
CA ALA A 382 -29.06 -77.06 -142.31
C ALA A 382 -29.64 -76.63 -143.67
N VAL A 383 -29.35 -75.39 -144.11
CA VAL A 383 -29.73 -74.87 -145.44
C VAL A 383 -29.02 -75.64 -146.55
N GLU A 384 -27.71 -75.87 -146.43
CA GLU A 384 -26.94 -76.61 -147.45
C GLU A 384 -27.36 -78.10 -147.48
N ALA A 385 -27.68 -78.69 -146.32
CA ALA A 385 -28.23 -80.05 -146.24
C ALA A 385 -29.62 -80.16 -146.91
N ALA A 386 -30.48 -79.15 -146.77
CA ALA A 386 -31.76 -79.09 -147.49
C ALA A 386 -31.57 -78.94 -149.00
N ARG A 387 -30.50 -78.24 -149.43
CA ARG A 387 -30.12 -78.06 -150.84
C ARG A 387 -29.63 -79.35 -151.50
N ALA A 388 -29.05 -80.27 -150.73
CA ALA A 388 -28.55 -81.58 -151.18
C ALA A 388 -29.64 -82.68 -151.29
N GLY A 389 -30.90 -82.38 -150.96
CA GLY A 389 -32.03 -83.31 -151.11
C GLY A 389 -31.92 -84.56 -150.22
N GLU A 390 -32.27 -85.75 -150.74
CA GLU A 390 -32.27 -87.00 -149.95
C GLU A 390 -30.88 -87.38 -149.40
N GLN A 391 -29.79 -86.98 -150.06
CA GLN A 391 -28.41 -87.25 -149.60
C GLN A 391 -28.01 -86.42 -148.37
N GLY A 392 -28.73 -85.32 -148.08
CA GLY A 392 -28.44 -84.40 -146.98
C GLY A 392 -29.19 -84.68 -145.68
N ARG A 393 -30.12 -85.66 -145.63
CA ARG A 393 -31.00 -85.88 -144.46
C ARG A 393 -30.26 -86.13 -143.16
N GLY A 394 -29.20 -86.94 -143.17
CA GLY A 394 -28.38 -87.19 -141.98
C GLY A 394 -27.66 -85.92 -141.47
N PHE A 395 -27.12 -85.12 -142.38
CA PHE A 395 -26.49 -83.84 -142.06
C PHE A 395 -27.49 -82.80 -141.54
N ALA A 396 -28.72 -82.77 -142.09
CA ALA A 396 -29.77 -81.87 -141.62
C ALA A 396 -30.18 -82.14 -140.16
N VAL A 397 -30.23 -83.41 -139.75
CA VAL A 397 -30.53 -83.80 -138.34
C VAL A 397 -29.40 -83.35 -137.42
N VAL A 398 -28.13 -83.61 -137.79
CA VAL A 398 -26.98 -83.16 -136.99
C VAL A 398 -26.92 -81.64 -136.91
N ALA A 399 -27.16 -80.92 -138.01
CA ALA A 399 -27.23 -79.47 -138.02
C ALA A 399 -28.37 -78.92 -137.13
N GLY A 400 -29.52 -79.58 -137.10
CA GLY A 400 -30.63 -79.28 -136.19
C GLY A 400 -30.25 -79.46 -134.72
N GLU A 401 -29.56 -80.55 -134.37
CA GLU A 401 -29.12 -80.83 -133.01
C GLU A 401 -28.02 -79.85 -132.55
N VAL A 402 -27.05 -79.54 -133.42
CA VAL A 402 -26.01 -78.53 -133.15
C VAL A 402 -26.64 -77.15 -132.96
N ARG A 403 -27.67 -76.82 -133.74
CA ARG A 403 -28.42 -75.56 -133.58
C ARG A 403 -29.16 -75.51 -132.25
N ALA A 404 -29.87 -76.58 -131.87
CA ALA A 404 -30.56 -76.66 -130.59
C ALA A 404 -29.58 -76.55 -129.41
N LEU A 405 -28.40 -77.19 -129.50
CA LEU A 405 -27.34 -77.08 -128.51
C LEU A 405 -26.77 -75.66 -128.41
N ALA A 406 -26.58 -74.99 -129.56
CA ALA A 406 -26.10 -73.61 -129.61
C ALA A 406 -27.11 -72.63 -128.99
N GLN A 407 -28.41 -72.78 -129.29
CA GLN A 407 -29.47 -71.99 -128.65
C GLN A 407 -29.53 -72.24 -127.14
N ARG A 408 -29.43 -73.50 -126.70
CA ARG A 408 -29.41 -73.85 -125.27
C ARG A 408 -28.18 -73.28 -124.55
N SER A 409 -27.03 -73.27 -125.22
CA SER A 409 -25.79 -72.66 -124.72
C SER A 409 -25.91 -71.13 -124.61
N ALA A 410 -26.56 -70.47 -125.57
CA ALA A 410 -26.82 -69.03 -125.52
C ALA A 410 -27.77 -68.65 -124.37
N VAL A 411 -28.85 -69.42 -124.15
CA VAL A 411 -29.76 -69.22 -123.01
C VAL A 411 -29.01 -69.41 -121.69
N SER A 412 -28.23 -70.48 -121.56
CA SER A 412 -27.43 -70.74 -120.34
C SER A 412 -26.38 -69.66 -120.09
N ALA A 413 -25.72 -69.17 -121.15
CA ALA A 413 -24.76 -68.08 -121.05
C ALA A 413 -25.44 -66.78 -120.56
N LYS A 414 -26.64 -66.48 -121.05
CA LYS A 414 -27.44 -65.34 -120.59
C LYS A 414 -27.85 -65.46 -119.12
N GLU A 415 -28.32 -66.64 -118.69
CA GLU A 415 -28.67 -66.89 -117.28
C GLU A 415 -27.45 -66.75 -116.35
N ILE A 416 -26.28 -67.28 -116.76
CA ILE A 416 -25.03 -67.10 -115.99
C ILE A 416 -24.62 -65.63 -115.95
N LYS A 417 -24.75 -64.89 -117.05
CA LYS A 417 -24.47 -63.45 -117.10
C LYS A 417 -25.34 -62.68 -116.11
N GLU A 418 -26.64 -62.93 -116.09
CA GLU A 418 -27.58 -62.31 -115.15
C GLU A 418 -27.22 -62.64 -113.68
N LEU A 419 -26.79 -63.88 -113.38
CA LEU A 419 -26.30 -64.27 -112.05
C LEU A 419 -25.00 -63.54 -111.64
N ILE A 420 -24.06 -63.36 -112.59
CA ILE A 420 -22.81 -62.62 -112.34
C ILE A 420 -23.10 -61.14 -112.14
N GLU A 421 -23.98 -60.53 -112.94
CA GLU A 421 -24.39 -59.13 -112.78
C GLU A 421 -25.07 -58.91 -111.42
N SER A 422 -25.96 -59.81 -111.01
CA SER A 422 -26.56 -59.80 -109.67
C SER A 422 -25.52 -59.93 -108.56
N SER A 423 -24.56 -60.86 -108.71
CA SER A 423 -23.48 -61.05 -107.75
C SER A 423 -22.56 -59.83 -107.65
N THR A 424 -22.27 -59.18 -108.78
CA THR A 424 -21.46 -57.94 -108.84
C THR A 424 -22.15 -56.82 -108.08
N SER A 425 -23.46 -56.62 -108.29
CA SER A 425 -24.25 -55.63 -107.55
C SER A 425 -24.25 -55.88 -106.03
N ARG A 426 -24.29 -57.15 -105.60
CA ARG A 426 -24.18 -57.52 -104.18
C ARG A 426 -22.78 -57.26 -103.62
N VAL A 427 -21.73 -57.52 -104.39
CA VAL A 427 -20.34 -57.23 -104.01
C VAL A 427 -20.11 -55.72 -103.88
N ASP A 428 -20.58 -54.92 -104.83
CA ASP A 428 -20.50 -53.45 -104.77
C ASP A 428 -21.24 -52.90 -103.54
N SER A 429 -22.45 -53.40 -103.28
CA SER A 429 -23.21 -53.03 -102.08
C SER A 429 -22.47 -53.44 -100.80
N GLY A 430 -21.83 -54.61 -100.78
CA GLY A 430 -20.99 -55.09 -99.69
C GLY A 430 -19.76 -54.21 -99.46
N ALA A 431 -19.09 -53.77 -100.55
CA ALA A 431 -17.95 -52.87 -100.49
C ALA A 431 -18.33 -51.51 -99.87
N VAL A 432 -19.46 -50.94 -100.27
CA VAL A 432 -19.97 -49.67 -99.70
C VAL A 432 -20.28 -49.80 -98.21
N LEU A 433 -20.90 -50.91 -97.79
CA LEU A 433 -21.18 -51.17 -96.37
C LEU A 433 -19.89 -51.34 -95.55
N ALA A 434 -18.91 -52.08 -96.07
CA ALA A 434 -17.61 -52.26 -95.43
C ALA A 434 -16.85 -50.93 -95.32
N GLU A 435 -16.83 -50.11 -96.38
CA GLU A 435 -16.18 -48.79 -96.34
C GLU A 435 -16.83 -47.86 -95.31
N ARG A 436 -18.16 -47.89 -95.20
CA ARG A 436 -18.89 -47.15 -94.17
C ARG A 436 -18.56 -47.65 -92.77
N ALA A 437 -18.48 -48.96 -92.55
CA ALA A 437 -18.04 -49.55 -91.29
C ALA A 437 -16.61 -49.11 -90.94
N GLY A 438 -15.70 -49.04 -91.92
CA GLY A 438 -14.33 -48.57 -91.74
C GLY A 438 -14.27 -47.11 -91.29
N ARG A 439 -15.08 -46.23 -91.89
CA ARG A 439 -15.22 -44.84 -91.44
C ARG A 439 -15.73 -44.73 -90.01
N THR A 440 -16.74 -45.52 -89.64
CA THR A 440 -17.25 -45.56 -88.27
C THR A 440 -16.19 -46.04 -87.27
N MET A 441 -15.34 -47.01 -87.64
CA MET A 441 -14.21 -47.42 -86.78
C MET A 441 -13.22 -46.27 -86.56
N THR A 442 -12.91 -45.47 -87.59
CA THR A 442 -12.06 -44.28 -87.45
C THR A 442 -12.67 -43.23 -86.52
N GLU A 443 -13.98 -42.98 -86.62
CA GLU A 443 -14.70 -42.08 -85.71
C GLU A 443 -14.65 -42.57 -84.25
N VAL A 444 -14.80 -43.89 -84.04
CA VAL A 444 -14.64 -44.52 -82.72
C VAL A 444 -13.23 -44.31 -82.18
N THR A 445 -12.19 -44.56 -82.96
CA THR A 445 -10.79 -44.34 -82.53
C THR A 445 -10.56 -42.89 -82.12
N GLN A 446 -11.08 -41.92 -82.88
CA GLN A 446 -10.99 -40.50 -82.52
C GLN A 446 -11.75 -40.14 -81.23
N ALA A 447 -12.93 -40.73 -81.02
CA ALA A 447 -13.71 -40.52 -79.80
C ALA A 447 -13.01 -41.10 -78.56
N VAL A 448 -12.41 -42.29 -78.69
CA VAL A 448 -11.64 -42.95 -77.64
C VAL A 448 -10.34 -42.18 -77.33
N GLN A 449 -9.69 -41.60 -78.33
CA GLN A 449 -8.53 -40.73 -78.11
C GLN A 449 -8.90 -39.51 -77.27
N ARG A 450 -9.99 -38.81 -77.64
CA ARG A 450 -10.50 -37.67 -76.84
C ARG A 450 -10.84 -38.08 -75.41
N MET A 451 -11.42 -39.26 -75.22
CA MET A 451 -11.69 -39.79 -73.88
C MET A 451 -10.41 -40.00 -73.08
N THR A 452 -9.36 -40.51 -73.71
CA THR A 452 -8.04 -40.70 -73.08
C THR A 452 -7.43 -39.37 -72.65
N ASP A 453 -7.53 -38.34 -73.51
CA ASP A 453 -7.03 -37.00 -73.19
C ASP A 453 -7.78 -36.39 -71.98
N ILE A 454 -9.12 -36.50 -71.96
CA ILE A 454 -9.95 -36.04 -70.82
C ILE A 454 -9.58 -36.79 -69.53
N MET A 455 -9.35 -38.11 -69.59
CA MET A 455 -8.91 -38.87 -68.41
C MET A 455 -7.54 -38.40 -67.91
N GLY A 456 -6.63 -38.03 -68.82
CA GLY A 456 -5.35 -37.41 -68.47
C GLY A 456 -5.52 -36.07 -67.75
N GLU A 457 -6.40 -35.21 -68.24
CA GLU A 457 -6.73 -33.93 -67.60
C GLU A 457 -7.36 -34.12 -66.22
N ILE A 458 -8.30 -35.06 -66.06
CA ILE A 458 -8.92 -35.36 -64.75
C ILE A 458 -7.88 -35.90 -63.75
N SER A 459 -6.96 -36.77 -64.19
CA SER A 459 -5.89 -37.28 -63.34
C SER A 459 -4.96 -36.16 -62.88
N ALA A 460 -4.59 -35.24 -63.78
CA ALA A 460 -3.74 -34.10 -63.46
C ALA A 460 -4.45 -33.14 -62.47
N ALA A 461 -5.70 -32.79 -62.75
CA ALA A 461 -6.51 -31.94 -61.88
C ALA A 461 -6.73 -32.56 -60.49
N SER A 462 -6.96 -33.87 -60.42
CA SER A 462 -7.10 -34.59 -59.15
C SER A 462 -5.80 -34.59 -58.34
N SER A 463 -4.64 -34.70 -59.00
CA SER A 463 -3.33 -34.59 -58.34
C SER A 463 -3.08 -33.19 -57.77
N GLU A 464 -3.48 -32.15 -58.50
CA GLU A 464 -3.39 -30.76 -58.03
C GLU A 464 -4.34 -30.51 -56.85
N GLN A 465 -5.59 -31.00 -56.94
CA GLN A 465 -6.55 -30.95 -55.84
C GLN A 465 -6.03 -31.66 -54.58
N SER A 466 -5.41 -32.84 -54.72
CA SER A 466 -4.81 -33.55 -53.60
C SER A 466 -3.72 -32.72 -52.92
N THR A 467 -2.88 -32.04 -53.70
CA THR A 467 -1.83 -31.15 -53.18
C THR A 467 -2.43 -29.94 -52.46
N GLY A 468 -3.49 -29.35 -53.03
CA GLY A 468 -4.21 -28.24 -52.39
C GLY A 468 -4.89 -28.66 -51.08
N ILE A 469 -5.48 -29.86 -51.04
CA ILE A 469 -6.08 -30.43 -49.83
C ILE A 469 -5.03 -30.67 -48.74
N GLU A 470 -3.83 -31.15 -49.08
CA GLU A 470 -2.74 -31.28 -48.10
C GLU A 470 -2.37 -29.93 -47.46
N GLN A 471 -2.34 -28.85 -48.24
CA GLN A 471 -2.07 -27.51 -47.72
C GLN A 471 -3.19 -27.04 -46.77
N VAL A 472 -4.45 -27.28 -47.12
CA VAL A 472 -5.59 -26.98 -46.26
C VAL A 472 -5.53 -27.80 -44.97
N ASN A 473 -5.20 -29.09 -45.03
CA ASN A 473 -5.03 -29.93 -43.85
C ASN A 473 -3.94 -29.39 -42.90
N ARG A 474 -2.81 -28.89 -43.43
CA ARG A 474 -1.79 -28.23 -42.60
C ARG A 474 -2.32 -26.97 -41.94
N ALA A 475 -3.11 -26.17 -42.65
CA ALA A 475 -3.73 -24.97 -42.09
C ALA A 475 -4.76 -25.30 -40.99
N VAL A 476 -5.56 -26.35 -41.18
CA VAL A 476 -6.52 -26.85 -40.17
C VAL A 476 -5.78 -27.35 -38.92
N ALA A 477 -4.69 -28.10 -39.09
CA ALA A 477 -3.86 -28.56 -37.95
C ALA A 477 -3.24 -27.38 -37.17
N GLN A 478 -2.78 -26.33 -37.87
CA GLN A 478 -2.28 -25.13 -37.23
C GLN A 478 -3.39 -24.36 -36.49
N MET A 479 -4.60 -24.29 -37.08
CA MET A 479 -5.76 -23.69 -36.41
C MET A 479 -6.15 -24.47 -35.15
N ASP A 480 -6.06 -25.80 -35.17
CA ASP A 480 -6.29 -26.63 -33.98
C ASP A 480 -5.28 -26.32 -32.86
N GLU A 481 -3.98 -26.20 -33.20
CA GLU A 481 -2.96 -25.81 -32.22
C GLU A 481 -3.26 -24.45 -31.57
N VAL A 482 -3.67 -23.46 -32.37
CA VAL A 482 -4.06 -22.13 -31.86
C VAL A 482 -5.34 -22.21 -31.03
N THR A 483 -6.33 -23.02 -31.42
CA THR A 483 -7.55 -23.27 -30.64
C THR A 483 -7.22 -23.85 -29.26
N GLN A 484 -6.30 -24.83 -29.19
CA GLN A 484 -5.84 -25.40 -27.93
C GLN A 484 -5.07 -24.39 -27.07
N GLN A 485 -4.21 -23.56 -27.69
CA GLN A 485 -3.53 -22.47 -26.98
C GLN A 485 -4.52 -21.43 -26.44
N ASN A 486 -5.57 -21.10 -27.19
CA ASN A 486 -6.64 -20.21 -26.74
C ASN A 486 -7.37 -20.79 -25.53
N ALA A 487 -7.68 -22.09 -25.53
CA ALA A 487 -8.30 -22.74 -24.38
C ALA A 487 -7.42 -22.64 -23.13
N ALA A 488 -6.10 -22.89 -23.25
CA ALA A 488 -5.16 -22.74 -22.16
C ALA A 488 -5.05 -21.27 -21.68
N LEU A 489 -5.05 -20.31 -22.60
CA LEU A 489 -5.04 -18.88 -22.27
C LEU A 489 -6.31 -18.45 -21.54
N VAL A 490 -7.47 -18.97 -21.93
CA VAL A 490 -8.75 -18.72 -21.27
C VAL A 490 -8.71 -19.19 -19.82
N GLU A 491 -8.20 -20.40 -19.55
CA GLU A 491 -8.03 -20.91 -18.18
C GLU A 491 -7.09 -20.02 -17.35
N GLN A 492 -5.94 -19.63 -17.93
CA GLN A 492 -4.99 -18.74 -17.26
C GLN A 492 -5.57 -17.35 -16.98
N ALA A 493 -6.31 -16.79 -17.94
CA ALA A 493 -6.96 -15.50 -17.79
C ALA A 493 -8.07 -15.54 -16.74
N ALA A 494 -8.85 -16.64 -16.67
CA ALA A 494 -9.87 -16.84 -15.65
C ALA A 494 -9.25 -16.93 -14.25
N ALA A 495 -8.14 -17.67 -14.10
CA ALA A 495 -7.39 -17.74 -12.85
C ALA A 495 -6.83 -16.37 -12.43
N ALA A 496 -6.26 -15.61 -13.38
CA ALA A 496 -5.74 -14.27 -13.11
C ALA A 496 -6.86 -13.28 -12.71
N ALA A 497 -8.00 -13.31 -13.38
CA ALA A 497 -9.17 -12.51 -13.02
C ALA A 497 -9.70 -12.85 -11.62
N GLY A 498 -9.75 -14.14 -11.27
CA GLY A 498 -10.09 -14.61 -9.93
C GLY A 498 -9.13 -14.06 -8.86
N ALA A 499 -7.82 -14.15 -9.10
CA ALA A 499 -6.80 -13.63 -8.20
C ALA A 499 -6.88 -12.10 -8.03
N MET A 500 -7.15 -11.34 -9.10
CA MET A 500 -7.37 -9.90 -9.02
C MET A 500 -8.61 -9.56 -8.17
N ALA A 501 -9.70 -10.29 -8.36
CA ALA A 501 -10.91 -10.12 -7.56
C ALA A 501 -10.67 -10.44 -6.07
N ASP A 502 -9.91 -11.50 -5.77
CA ASP A 502 -9.52 -11.84 -4.40
C ASP A 502 -8.66 -10.74 -3.76
N GLN A 503 -7.67 -10.21 -4.49
CA GLN A 503 -6.79 -9.14 -4.02
C GLN A 503 -7.58 -7.84 -3.76
N ALA A 504 -8.53 -7.50 -4.63
CA ALA A 504 -9.39 -6.34 -4.44
C ALA A 504 -10.35 -6.50 -3.25
N ARG A 505 -10.91 -7.70 -3.04
CA ARG A 505 -11.67 -8.03 -1.83
C ARG A 505 -10.81 -7.89 -0.57
N HIS A 506 -9.58 -8.41 -0.60
CA HIS A 506 -8.64 -8.29 0.50
C HIS A 506 -8.31 -6.83 0.82
N LEU A 507 -8.04 -5.99 -0.20
CA LEU A 507 -7.82 -4.55 -0.01
C LEU A 507 -9.04 -3.87 0.62
N LYS A 508 -10.26 -4.16 0.12
CA LYS A 508 -11.51 -3.64 0.67
C LYS A 508 -11.69 -4.03 2.14
N THR A 509 -11.43 -5.28 2.50
CA THR A 509 -11.49 -5.74 3.90
C THR A 509 -10.41 -5.08 4.77
N THR A 510 -9.20 -4.91 4.23
CA THR A 510 -8.09 -4.28 4.96
C THR A 510 -8.40 -2.82 5.30
N VAL A 511 -9.01 -2.09 4.36
CA VAL A 511 -9.39 -0.69 4.60
C VAL A 511 -10.71 -0.54 5.34
N ALA A 512 -11.53 -1.59 5.44
CA ALA A 512 -12.81 -1.57 6.16
C ALA A 512 -12.66 -1.41 7.69
N VAL A 513 -11.46 -1.60 8.24
CA VAL A 513 -11.17 -1.24 9.64
C VAL A 513 -11.26 0.27 9.87
N PHE A 514 -11.09 1.07 8.81
CA PHE A 514 -11.23 2.52 8.88
C PHE A 514 -12.68 2.94 8.61
N SER A 515 -13.28 3.66 9.55
CA SER A 515 -14.60 4.28 9.38
C SER A 515 -14.45 5.72 8.89
N LEU A 516 -15.02 6.03 7.73
CA LEU A 516 -14.98 7.35 7.09
C LEU A 516 -16.08 8.28 7.55
#